data_AF-A0A2L0I7X1-F1
#
_entry.id   AF-A0A2L0I7X1-F1
#
_cell.length_a   1.000
_cell.length_b   1.000
_cell.length_c   1.000
_cell.angle_alpha   90.00
_cell.angle_beta   90.00
_cell.angle_gamma   90.00
#
_symmetry.space_group_name_H-M   'P 1'
#
loop_
_entity.id
_entity.type
_entity.pdbx_description
1 polymer ?
#
loop_
_entity_poly.entity_id
_entity_poly.type
_entity_poly.pdbx_seq_one_letter_code
_entity_poly.pdbx_strand_id
1 'polypeptide(L)' 'MGYIILKIILIGVGILAILSLGIGIFQQDGLFIVVGILLAIMTWLIYAQTRQSLNNPFNK' A
#
# COMPACT_ATOMS: atom_id res chain seq x y z
N MET A 1 -4.25 0.02 19.91
CA MET A 1 -5.32 -0.39 18.98
C MET A 1 -5.13 0.14 17.56
N GLY A 2 -5.01 1.47 17.35
CA GLY A 2 -4.89 2.06 16.00
C GLY A 2 -3.72 1.55 15.14
N TYR A 3 -2.55 1.30 15.75
CA TYR A 3 -1.36 0.81 15.04
C TYR A 3 -1.54 -0.59 14.41
N ILE A 4 -2.29 -1.48 15.07
CA ILE A 4 -2.56 -2.84 14.59
C ILE A 4 -3.53 -2.80 13.41
N ILE A 5 -4.58 -1.97 13.52
CA ILE A 5 -5.56 -1.75 12.45
C ILE A 5 -4.88 -1.18 11.21
N LEU A 6 -4.00 -0.19 11.37
CA LEU A 6 -3.29 0.40 10.25
C LEU A 6 -2.40 -0.63 9.52
N LYS A 7 -1.75 -1.53 10.27
CA LYS A 7 -0.90 -2.58 9.73
C LYS A 7 -1.71 -3.63 8.94
N ILE A 8 -2.90 -3.98 9.42
CA ILE A 8 -3.83 -4.89 8.73
C ILE A 8 -4.33 -4.26 7.42
N ILE A 9 -4.71 -2.98 7.46
CA ILE A 9 -5.14 -2.23 6.27
C ILE A 9 -3.99 -2.17 5.24
N LEU A 10 -2.76 -1.93 5.71
CA LEU A 10 -1.59 -1.85 4.82
C LEU A 10 -1.32 -3.17 4.10
N ILE A 11 -1.43 -4.30 4.79
CA ILE A 11 -1.31 -5.63 4.21
C ILE A 11 -2.45 -5.89 3.21
N GLY A 12 -3.69 -5.54 3.56
CA GLY A 12 -4.85 -5.72 2.68
C GLY A 12 -4.76 -4.91 1.38
N VAL A 13 -4.36 -3.64 1.47
CA VAL A 13 -4.17 -2.76 0.30
C VAL A 13 -3.00 -3.24 -0.55
N GLY A 14 -1.92 -3.73 0.06
CA GLY A 14 -0.79 -4.31 -0.68
C GLY A 14 -1.18 -5.55 -1.48
N ILE A 15 -1.97 -6.46 -0.91
CA ILE A 15 -2.48 -7.65 -1.61
C ILE A 15 -3.38 -7.24 -2.78
N LEU A 16 -4.27 -6.27 -2.58
CA LEU A 16 -5.13 -5.74 -3.64
C LEU A 16 -4.33 -5.11 -4.79
N ALA A 17 -3.25 -4.38 -4.47
CA ALA A 17 -2.36 -3.81 -5.46
C ALA A 17 -1.71 -4.91 -6.34
N ILE A 18 -1.22 -5.98 -5.72
CA ILE A 18 -0.60 -7.12 -6.42
C ILE A 18 -1.62 -7.84 -7.29
N LEU A 19 -2.83 -8.09 -6.78
CA LEU A 19 -3.90 -8.70 -7.55
C LEU A 19 -4.31 -7.83 -8.74
N SER A 20 -4.45 -6.52 -8.54
CA SER A 20 -4.77 -5.57 -9.62
C SER A 20 -3.68 -5.55 -10.70
N LEU A 21 -2.40 -5.55 -10.29
CA LEU A 21 -1.27 -5.61 -11.21
C LEU A 21 -1.23 -6.94 -11.98
N GLY A 22 -1.42 -8.06 -11.28
CA GLY A 22 -1.45 -9.39 -11.90
C GLY A 22 -2.56 -9.55 -12.93
N ILE A 23 -3.77 -9.07 -12.61
CA ILE A 23 -4.90 -9.08 -13.55
C ILE A 23 -4.65 -8.14 -14.72
N GLY A 24 -4.12 -6.94 -14.48
CA GLY A 24 -3.81 -5.98 -15.54
C GLY A 24 -2.74 -6.48 -16.52
N ILE A 25 -1.71 -7.16 -16.02
CA ILE A 25 -0.70 -7.81 -16.88
C ILE A 25 -1.32 -8.94 -17.68
N PHE A 26 -2.20 -9.75 -17.07
CA PHE A 26 -2.83 -10.89 -17.72
C PHE A 26 -3.83 -10.50 -18.82
N GLN A 27 -4.63 -9.45 -18.59
CA GLN A 27 -5.62 -8.96 -19.57
C GLN A 27 -5.03 -7.95 -20.57
N GLN A 28 -3.75 -7.57 -20.44
CA GLN A 28 -3.13 -6.44 -21.17
C GLN A 28 -3.88 -5.11 -21.02
N ASP A 29 -4.69 -4.99 -19.97
CA ASP A 29 -5.46 -3.80 -19.69
C ASP A 29 -4.58 -2.76 -18.98
N GLY A 30 -4.11 -1.79 -19.75
CA GLY A 30 -3.24 -0.72 -19.25
C GLY A 30 -3.82 0.06 -18.06
N LEU A 31 -5.16 0.16 -17.96
CA LEU A 31 -5.82 0.79 -16.82
C LEU A 31 -5.59 0.04 -15.51
N PHE A 32 -5.71 -1.29 -15.50
CA PHE A 32 -5.49 -2.09 -14.30
C PHE A 32 -4.02 -2.10 -13.86
N ILE A 33 -3.09 -2.01 -14.82
CA ILE A 33 -1.66 -1.85 -14.54
C ILE A 33 -1.40 -0.51 -13.85
N VAL A 34 -1.93 0.59 -14.40
CA VAL A 34 -1.77 1.94 -13.82
C VAL A 34 -2.39 2.01 -12.42
N VAL A 35 -3.59 1.44 -12.23
CA VAL A 35 -4.26 1.38 -10.92
C VAL A 35 -3.44 0.55 -9.92
N GLY A 36 -2.91 -0.60 -10.33
CA GLY A 36 -2.05 -1.43 -9.48
C GLY A 36 -0.77 -0.71 -9.06
N ILE A 37 -0.12 0.04 -9.96
CA ILE A 37 1.05 0.87 -9.65
C ILE A 37 0.68 2.00 -8.69
N LEU A 38 -0.44 2.68 -8.90
CA LEU A 38 -0.92 3.75 -8.00
C LEU A 38 -1.15 3.22 -6.58
N LEU A 39 -1.79 2.04 -6.46
CA LEU A 39 -2.03 1.37 -5.19
C LEU A 39 -0.72 0.94 -4.51
N ALA A 40 0.27 0.48 -5.28
CA ALA A 40 1.58 0.15 -4.74
C ALA A 40 2.30 1.39 -4.17
N ILE A 41 2.25 2.51 -4.88
CA ILE A 41 2.84 3.79 -4.42
C ILE A 41 2.13 4.29 -3.15
N MET A 42 0.79 4.22 -3.10
CA MET A 42 0.02 4.57 -1.90
C MET A 42 0.41 3.70 -0.70
N THR A 43 0.54 2.39 -0.91
CA THR A 43 0.95 1.45 0.15
C THR A 43 2.35 1.79 0.66
N TRP A 44 3.27 2.10 -0.23
CA TRP A 44 4.63 2.52 0.11
C TRP A 44 4.65 3.84 0.91
N LEU A 45 3.86 4.82 0.52
CA LEU A 45 3.74 6.11 1.22
C LEU A 45 3.23 5.94 2.65
N ILE A 46 2.17 5.14 2.84
CA ILE A 46 1.62 4.86 4.18
C ILE A 46 2.66 4.08 5.01
N TYR A 47 3.41 3.18 4.39
CA TYR A 47 4.50 2.46 5.06
C TYR A 47 5.64 3.40 5.49
N ALA A 48 6.03 4.34 4.62
CA ALA A 48 7.03 5.34 4.93
C ALA A 48 6.57 6.27 6.07
N GLN A 49 5.31 6.70 6.04
CA GLN A 49 4.71 7.55 7.08
C GLN A 49 4.59 6.82 8.42
N THR A 50 4.21 5.54 8.42
CA THR A 50 4.20 4.72 9.65
C THR A 50 5.59 4.56 10.24
N ARG A 51 6.62 4.31 9.42
CA ARG A 51 8.01 4.28 9.90
C ARG A 51 8.47 5.62 10.45
N GLN A 52 8.17 6.73 9.77
CA GLN A 52 8.48 8.06 10.26
C GLN A 52 7.82 8.34 11.61
N SER A 53 6.53 8.02 11.76
CA SER A 53 5.79 8.22 13.02
C SER A 53 6.36 7.39 14.18
N LEU A 54 6.91 6.21 13.90
CA LEU A 54 7.48 5.32 14.91
C LEU A 54 8.91 5.71 15.29
N ASN A 55 9.66 6.27 14.34
CA ASN A 55 11.05 6.68 14.50
C ASN A 55 11.21 8.19 14.77
N ASN A 56 10.11 8.90 15.05
CA ASN A 56 10.15 10.32 15.38
C ASN A 56 10.46 10.48 16.88
N PRO A 57 11.63 11.03 17.27
CA PRO A 57 12.02 11.17 18.68
C PRO A 57 11.18 12.19 19.46
N PHE A 58 10.28 12.91 18.79
CA PHE A 58 9.32 13.84 19.40
C PHE A 58 7.92 13.26 19.62
N ASN A 59 7.70 11.99 19.28
CA ASN A 59 6.41 11.33 19.51
C ASN A 59 6.36 10.85 20.98
N LYS A 60 5.67 11.62 21.82
CA LYS A 60 5.59 11.47 23.27
C LYS A 60 4.42 10.58 23.69
#